data_AF-A0A6M0SAM7-F1
#
_entry.id   AF-A0A6M0SAM7-F1
#
_cell.length_a   1.000
_cell.length_b   1.000
_cell.length_c   1.000
_cell.angle_alpha   90.00
_cell.angle_beta   90.00
_cell.angle_gamma   90.00
#
_symmetry.space_group_name_H-M   'P 1'
#
loop_
_entity.id
_entity.type
_entity.pdbx_description
1 polymer ?
#
loop_
_entity_poly.entity_id
_entity_poly.type
_entity_poly.pdbx_seq_one_letter_code
_entity_poly.pdbx_strand_id
1 'polypeptide(L)'
;MTMQFFKALLPDNSLLQLDDYALDLEAHHLTINVSSAQAIAQCPLCGGFTQRIHSRYERTLADLPCVEFSLTLILQVCKFFCPNAACHRRIFTERIPTVAMPWARKTTRLMQRLTSVALALGGAAGARLSKHIGLTCCGSTLLNQLEKLPLPQFEIPKILGVDDFAFRKGHHYGTILVNLETHQPIALLPDRKAETLTVWLQDHPGVEVLSRDRSKTYKRAMNEGAPDALQVADRFHLVKNLSETLEKALSGYQSELITLERQLMASDISCPETVLVPTKSTATAAAQQQTQTTHQKRVQQQKTIKDLTKQRWSQQAIAQELGISIRTVQRYLNLRDLPETPTRRPTLNRSLLDPYKPQILSWWNSGITRPMVLMTLLEKQGYTGSQRTLTRYISRLREAQGLPPSRVQITQPLPKVMDPQLPPLTARRLAYLIVQSPENRDLKEAERLERLVKQHDALAAMIDLADDFLQMVRHRQPDALDNWLLKVLTGPFKAFQSFGNGLIEDYAAVKAGLTLEVSNGPVEGLNNRLKMLKRQMYGRASLGLLTKRFIAAA
;
A
#
# COMPACT_ATOMS: atom_id res chain seq x y z
N MET A 1 40.46 -37.01 6.05
CA MET A 1 40.08 -35.72 6.68
C MET A 1 40.64 -35.69 8.08
N THR A 2 41.26 -34.58 8.52
CA THR A 2 41.88 -34.50 9.86
C THR A 2 40.81 -34.20 10.93
N MET A 3 40.97 -34.78 12.13
CA MET A 3 40.13 -34.50 13.32
C MET A 3 39.97 -32.99 13.61
N GLN A 4 40.98 -32.20 13.27
CA GLN A 4 40.99 -30.75 13.42
C GLN A 4 39.90 -30.04 12.60
N PHE A 5 39.57 -30.55 11.41
CA PHE A 5 38.52 -29.97 10.57
C PHE A 5 37.14 -30.13 11.22
N PHE A 6 36.79 -31.34 11.66
CA PHE A 6 35.50 -31.58 12.32
C PHE A 6 35.36 -30.87 13.66
N LYS A 7 36.46 -30.71 14.39
CA LYS A 7 36.49 -29.87 15.59
C LYS A 7 36.13 -28.41 15.25
N ALA A 8 36.65 -27.86 14.15
CA ALA A 8 36.28 -26.51 13.71
C ALA A 8 34.78 -26.37 13.34
N LEU A 9 34.09 -27.48 13.05
CA LEU A 9 32.64 -27.47 12.76
C LEU A 9 31.77 -27.42 14.01
N LEU A 10 32.29 -27.67 15.22
CA LEU A 10 31.46 -27.75 16.42
C LEU A 10 30.84 -26.39 16.80
N PRO A 11 29.62 -26.36 17.35
CA PRO A 11 28.97 -25.13 17.80
C PRO A 11 29.69 -24.45 18.99
N ASP A 12 30.42 -25.21 19.80
CA ASP A 12 31.22 -24.70 20.92
C ASP A 12 32.40 -25.63 21.21
N ASN A 13 33.61 -25.20 20.83
CA ASN A 13 34.84 -25.97 21.01
C ASN A 13 35.40 -25.96 22.44
N SER A 14 34.87 -25.11 23.32
CA SER A 14 35.26 -25.05 24.72
C SER A 14 34.47 -26.03 25.58
N LEU A 15 33.22 -26.30 25.19
CA LEU A 15 32.31 -27.17 25.93
C LEU A 15 32.15 -28.56 25.33
N LEU A 16 32.52 -28.76 24.06
CA LEU A 16 32.36 -30.03 23.38
C LEU A 16 33.71 -30.66 23.02
N GLN A 17 33.82 -31.95 23.33
CA GLN A 17 34.88 -32.81 22.85
C GLN A 17 34.37 -33.63 21.66
N LEU A 18 35.16 -33.66 20.58
CA LEU A 18 34.90 -34.54 19.44
C LEU A 18 35.33 -35.95 19.81
N ASP A 19 34.40 -36.90 19.73
CA ASP A 19 34.66 -38.31 20.02
C ASP A 19 34.90 -39.09 18.73
N ASP A 20 33.99 -38.98 17.75
CA ASP A 20 34.06 -39.68 16.47
C ASP A 20 33.15 -39.02 15.41
N TYR A 21 33.24 -39.43 14.15
CA TYR A 21 32.34 -39.01 13.08
C TYR A 21 32.04 -40.16 12.11
N ALA A 22 30.84 -40.13 11.53
CA ALA A 22 30.44 -41.04 10.46
C ALA A 22 29.92 -40.25 9.26
N LEU A 23 30.43 -40.56 8.07
CA LEU A 23 30.05 -39.93 6.81
C LEU A 23 29.32 -40.95 5.93
N ASP A 24 28.06 -40.67 5.62
CA ASP A 24 27.25 -41.43 4.67
C ASP A 24 27.18 -40.65 3.35
N LEU A 25 27.87 -41.19 2.33
CA LEU A 25 27.97 -40.57 1.01
C LEU A 25 26.69 -40.78 0.18
N GLU A 26 25.94 -41.86 0.40
CA GLU A 26 24.72 -42.14 -0.36
C GLU A 26 23.55 -41.31 0.16
N ALA A 27 23.43 -41.19 1.48
CA ALA A 27 22.41 -40.37 2.13
C ALA A 27 22.77 -38.88 2.19
N HIS A 28 23.99 -38.50 1.80
CA HIS A 28 24.56 -37.17 2.02
C HIS A 28 24.35 -36.70 3.47
N HIS A 29 24.79 -37.54 4.42
CA HIS A 29 24.62 -37.31 5.85
C HIS A 29 25.94 -37.39 6.61
N LEU A 30 26.20 -36.41 7.48
CA LEU A 30 27.35 -36.38 8.38
C LEU A 30 26.86 -36.43 9.83
N THR A 31 27.25 -37.48 10.54
CA THR A 31 27.01 -37.63 11.97
C THR A 31 28.30 -37.31 12.73
N ILE A 32 28.23 -36.42 13.72
CA ILE A 32 29.36 -36.09 14.59
C ILE A 32 28.99 -36.47 16.02
N ASN A 33 29.76 -37.38 16.61
CA ASN A 33 29.62 -37.79 18.00
C ASN A 33 30.48 -36.87 18.87
N VAL A 34 29.83 -36.24 19.85
CA VAL A 34 30.48 -35.30 20.76
C VAL A 34 30.04 -35.54 22.20
N SER A 35 30.95 -35.30 23.13
CA SER A 35 30.70 -35.37 24.56
C SER A 35 30.86 -34.00 25.21
N SER A 36 30.08 -33.75 26.26
CA SER A 36 30.28 -32.56 27.10
C SER A 36 31.62 -32.65 27.83
N ALA A 37 32.43 -31.61 27.69
CA ALA A 37 33.68 -31.41 28.43
C ALA A 37 33.44 -30.76 29.81
N GLN A 38 32.19 -30.47 30.21
CA GLN A 38 31.91 -29.82 31.48
C GLN A 38 32.12 -30.79 32.66
N ALA A 39 33.10 -30.47 33.51
CA ALA A 39 33.35 -31.18 34.77
C ALA A 39 32.42 -30.71 35.92
N ILE A 40 31.99 -29.45 35.87
CA ILE A 40 31.15 -28.80 36.89
C ILE A 40 29.88 -28.29 36.21
N ALA A 41 28.72 -28.56 36.81
CA ALA A 41 27.44 -28.04 36.33
C ALA A 41 26.69 -27.28 37.45
N GLN A 42 25.98 -26.23 37.06
CA GLN A 42 25.12 -25.45 37.94
C GLN A 42 23.69 -25.97 37.92
N CYS A 43 23.10 -26.22 39.08
CA CYS A 43 21.68 -26.57 39.18
C CYS A 43 20.81 -25.41 38.67
N PRO A 44 19.91 -25.63 37.68
CA PRO A 44 19.14 -24.56 37.06
C PRO A 44 18.03 -23.97 37.94
N LEU A 45 17.84 -24.50 39.16
CA LEU A 45 16.78 -24.07 40.07
C LEU A 45 17.31 -23.41 41.33
N CYS A 46 18.30 -24.00 42.00
CA CYS A 46 18.88 -23.43 43.21
C CYS A 46 20.26 -22.79 43.00
N GLY A 47 20.82 -22.84 41.79
CA GLY A 47 22.13 -22.26 41.47
C GLY A 47 23.36 -22.98 42.04
N GLY A 48 23.18 -24.10 42.75
CA GLY A 48 24.28 -24.84 43.38
C GLY A 48 25.16 -25.60 42.36
N PHE A 49 26.48 -25.48 42.50
CA PHE A 49 27.47 -26.15 41.64
C PHE A 49 27.82 -27.56 42.12
N THR A 50 28.02 -28.48 41.19
CA THR A 50 28.31 -29.89 41.51
C THR A 50 29.17 -30.54 40.43
N GLN A 51 29.97 -31.51 40.86
CA GLN A 51 30.74 -32.42 40.00
C GLN A 51 30.19 -33.86 40.06
N ARG A 52 29.16 -34.11 40.89
CA ARG A 52 28.64 -35.46 41.13
C ARG A 52 27.73 -35.90 39.98
N ILE A 53 28.28 -36.69 39.07
CA ILE A 53 27.56 -37.27 37.94
C ILE A 53 26.66 -38.42 38.44
N HIS A 54 25.40 -38.41 38.04
CA HIS A 54 24.45 -39.50 38.22
C HIS A 54 24.52 -40.49 37.06
N SER A 55 24.40 -40.00 35.82
CA SER A 55 24.41 -40.83 34.62
C SER A 55 24.68 -39.97 33.38
N ARG A 56 24.97 -40.59 32.25
CA ARG A 56 25.05 -39.92 30.94
C ARG A 56 23.76 -40.17 30.14
N TYR A 57 23.43 -39.29 29.22
CA TYR A 57 22.36 -39.53 28.24
C TYR A 57 22.67 -38.80 26.93
N GLU A 58 22.14 -39.33 25.84
CA GLU A 58 22.41 -38.86 24.49
C GLU A 58 21.30 -37.95 23.95
N ARG A 59 21.69 -36.93 23.18
CA ARG A 59 20.81 -36.02 22.46
C ARG A 59 21.15 -36.03 20.97
N THR A 60 20.16 -36.28 20.14
CA THR A 60 20.25 -36.08 18.68
C THR A 60 19.83 -34.66 18.32
N LEU A 61 20.76 -33.87 17.76
CA LEU A 61 20.53 -32.48 17.36
C LEU A 61 20.83 -32.30 15.87
N ALA A 62 19.86 -31.81 15.11
CA ALA A 62 20.16 -31.31 13.76
C ALA A 62 20.96 -30.01 13.85
N ASP A 63 21.88 -29.83 12.91
CA ASP A 63 22.77 -28.67 12.86
C ASP A 63 22.89 -28.09 11.44
N LEU A 64 23.74 -27.08 11.26
CA LEU A 64 24.01 -26.48 9.96
C LEU A 64 24.64 -27.51 9.01
N PRO A 65 24.20 -27.58 7.74
CA PRO A 65 24.78 -28.49 6.75
C PRO A 65 26.24 -28.13 6.48
N CYS A 66 27.02 -29.15 6.13
CA CYS A 66 28.39 -29.01 5.68
C CYS A 66 28.45 -29.30 4.19
N VAL A 67 28.59 -28.26 3.37
CA VAL A 67 28.46 -28.37 1.89
C VAL A 67 27.07 -28.94 1.54
N GLU A 68 27.01 -30.11 0.92
CA GLU A 68 25.77 -30.81 0.57
C GLU A 68 25.30 -31.80 1.64
N PHE A 69 26.11 -32.02 2.68
CA PHE A 69 25.81 -32.98 3.73
C PHE A 69 24.94 -32.36 4.82
N SER A 70 23.82 -33.01 5.09
CA SER A 70 23.03 -32.72 6.30
C SER A 70 23.79 -33.17 7.55
N LEU A 71 23.81 -32.34 8.60
CA LEU A 71 24.63 -32.59 9.79
C LEU A 71 23.77 -32.92 11.01
N THR A 72 24.08 -34.02 11.68
CA THR A 72 23.53 -34.38 12.99
C THR A 72 24.64 -34.44 14.04
N LEU A 73 24.44 -33.76 15.17
CA LEU A 73 25.25 -33.94 16.36
C LEU A 73 24.59 -34.97 17.27
N ILE A 74 25.35 -36.01 17.61
CA ILE A 74 25.03 -36.95 18.66
C ILE A 74 25.78 -36.49 19.90
N LEU A 75 25.07 -35.76 20.77
CA LEU A 75 25.64 -35.09 21.93
C LEU A 75 25.40 -35.92 23.19
N GLN A 76 26.47 -36.46 23.77
CA GLN A 76 26.44 -37.10 25.08
C GLN A 76 26.62 -36.06 26.19
N VAL A 77 25.59 -35.92 27.04
CA VAL A 77 25.59 -35.03 28.20
C VAL A 77 25.45 -35.81 29.51
N CYS A 78 25.87 -35.18 30.60
CA CYS A 78 25.80 -35.66 31.97
C CYS A 78 24.51 -35.17 32.68
N LYS A 79 23.94 -36.07 33.49
CA LYS A 79 23.00 -35.75 34.57
C LYS A 79 23.79 -35.68 35.87
N PHE A 80 23.55 -34.65 36.66
CA PHE A 80 24.23 -34.39 37.93
C PHE A 80 23.26 -34.47 39.12
N PHE A 81 23.78 -34.86 40.28
CA PHE A 81 23.08 -34.72 41.56
C PHE A 81 23.19 -33.27 42.07
N CYS A 82 22.05 -32.66 42.39
CA CYS A 82 22.03 -31.37 43.07
C CYS A 82 22.62 -31.51 44.49
N PRO A 83 23.56 -30.64 44.90
CA PRO A 83 24.17 -30.72 46.21
C PRO A 83 23.26 -30.14 47.31
N ASN A 84 22.26 -29.33 46.94
CA ASN A 84 21.36 -28.69 47.89
C ASN A 84 20.25 -29.65 48.33
N ALA A 85 20.30 -30.05 49.61
CA ALA A 85 19.31 -30.92 50.24
C ALA A 85 17.89 -30.32 50.31
N ALA A 86 17.73 -29.00 50.23
CA ALA A 86 16.43 -28.34 50.17
C ALA A 86 15.89 -28.16 48.73
N CYS A 87 16.69 -28.42 47.69
CA CYS A 87 16.24 -28.27 46.31
C CYS A 87 15.31 -29.42 45.89
N HIS A 88 14.13 -29.07 45.38
CA HIS A 88 13.17 -30.04 44.84
C HIS A 88 13.71 -30.82 43.64
N ARG A 89 14.70 -30.26 42.92
CA ARG A 89 15.40 -30.90 41.81
C ARG A 89 16.61 -31.67 42.33
N ARG A 90 16.43 -32.97 42.55
CA ARG A 90 17.52 -33.88 42.98
C ARG A 90 18.51 -34.21 41.87
N ILE A 91 18.03 -34.40 40.64
CA ILE A 91 18.85 -34.74 39.48
C ILE A 91 18.53 -33.77 38.35
N PHE A 92 19.54 -33.21 37.70
CA PHE A 92 19.38 -32.33 36.56
C PHE A 92 20.39 -32.66 35.46
N THR A 93 19.98 -32.52 34.21
CA THR A 93 20.92 -32.49 33.08
C THR A 93 21.67 -31.16 33.08
N GLU A 94 22.97 -31.19 32.79
CA GLU A 94 23.74 -29.98 32.50
C GLU A 94 23.11 -29.07 31.43
N ARG A 95 23.59 -27.83 31.36
CA ARG A 95 23.07 -26.79 30.47
C ARG A 95 24.20 -26.29 29.59
N ILE A 96 24.03 -26.45 28.29
CA ILE A 96 25.00 -26.03 27.26
C ILE A 96 24.29 -25.02 26.33
N PRO A 97 23.97 -23.80 26.80
CA PRO A 97 23.10 -22.86 26.09
C PRO A 97 23.69 -22.37 24.76
N THR A 98 25.02 -22.33 24.64
CA THR A 98 25.75 -22.02 23.40
C THR A 98 25.49 -23.06 22.30
N VAL A 99 25.20 -24.31 22.68
CA VAL A 99 24.97 -25.42 21.76
C VAL A 99 23.48 -25.64 21.49
N ALA A 100 22.67 -25.87 22.53
CA ALA A 100 21.24 -26.12 22.37
C ALA A 100 20.46 -25.89 23.67
N MET A 101 19.29 -25.26 23.54
CA MET A 101 18.32 -25.10 24.63
C MET A 101 17.83 -26.46 25.18
N PRO A 102 17.32 -26.51 26.42
CA PRO A 102 16.71 -27.71 26.98
C PRO A 102 15.62 -28.29 26.06
N TRP A 103 15.59 -29.62 25.91
CA TRP A 103 14.65 -30.37 25.04
C TRP A 103 14.70 -30.03 23.55
N ALA A 104 15.55 -29.09 23.11
CA ALA A 104 15.71 -28.78 21.70
C ALA A 104 16.30 -29.98 20.94
N ARG A 105 15.84 -30.15 19.70
CA ARG A 105 16.33 -31.13 18.70
C ARG A 105 17.14 -30.47 17.58
N LYS A 106 17.53 -29.21 17.78
CA LYS A 106 18.28 -28.37 16.85
C LYS A 106 19.29 -27.55 17.64
N THR A 107 20.45 -27.30 17.06
CA THR A 107 21.43 -26.39 17.66
C THR A 107 20.91 -24.95 17.66
N THR A 108 21.43 -24.14 18.59
CA THR A 108 21.09 -22.71 18.69
C THR A 108 21.45 -21.97 17.40
N ARG A 109 22.62 -22.27 16.80
CA ARG A 109 23.05 -21.67 15.52
C ARG A 109 22.16 -22.05 14.34
N LEU A 110 21.67 -23.30 14.27
CA LEU A 110 20.67 -23.69 13.26
C LEU A 110 19.37 -22.91 13.44
N MET A 111 18.88 -22.80 14.67
CA MET A 111 17.67 -22.04 14.98
C MET A 111 17.80 -20.56 14.64
N GLN A 112 18.96 -19.95 14.83
CA GLN A 112 19.23 -18.56 14.41
C GLN A 112 19.11 -18.40 12.88
N ARG A 113 19.73 -19.30 12.09
CA ARG A 113 19.61 -19.25 10.61
C ARG A 113 18.17 -19.45 10.14
N LEU A 114 17.44 -20.39 10.74
CA LEU A 114 16.02 -20.61 10.44
C LEU A 114 15.17 -19.39 10.80
N THR A 115 15.48 -18.70 11.89
CA THR A 115 14.80 -17.46 12.28
C THR A 115 15.01 -16.36 11.24
N SER A 116 16.23 -16.18 10.72
CA SER A 116 16.50 -15.22 9.64
C SER A 116 15.70 -15.54 8.38
N VAL A 117 15.63 -16.81 7.98
CA VAL A 117 14.80 -17.24 6.84
C VAL A 117 13.32 -16.96 7.10
N ALA A 118 12.83 -17.24 8.31
CA ALA A 118 11.45 -17.00 8.69
C ALA A 118 11.09 -15.51 8.67
N LEU A 119 11.96 -14.63 9.15
CA LEU A 119 11.75 -13.18 9.13
C LEU A 119 11.60 -12.69 7.68
N ALA A 120 12.51 -13.10 6.81
CA ALA A 120 12.53 -12.70 5.40
C ALA A 120 11.33 -13.25 4.60
N LEU A 121 10.99 -14.54 4.77
CA LEU A 121 10.08 -15.26 3.85
C LEU A 121 8.79 -15.77 4.49
N GLY A 122 8.69 -15.79 5.83
CA GLY A 122 7.60 -16.43 6.55
C GLY A 122 7.63 -17.96 6.46
N GLY A 123 6.50 -18.61 6.71
CA GLY A 123 6.40 -20.06 6.87
C GLY A 123 6.64 -20.87 5.58
N ALA A 124 5.67 -20.86 4.65
CA ALA A 124 5.72 -21.77 3.50
C ALA A 124 6.86 -21.45 2.51
N ALA A 125 7.10 -20.17 2.21
CA ALA A 125 8.21 -19.77 1.35
C ALA A 125 9.56 -20.01 2.03
N GLY A 126 9.66 -19.74 3.34
CA GLY A 126 10.84 -20.05 4.12
C GLY A 126 11.17 -21.55 4.15
N ALA A 127 10.16 -22.42 4.32
CA ALA A 127 10.35 -23.86 4.28
C ALA A 127 10.84 -24.37 2.92
N ARG A 128 10.30 -23.81 1.82
CA ARG A 128 10.77 -24.13 0.46
C ARG A 128 12.23 -23.73 0.28
N LEU A 129 12.62 -22.49 0.63
CA LEU A 129 14.02 -22.06 0.53
C LEU A 129 14.91 -22.94 1.42
N SER A 130 14.51 -23.14 2.67
CA SER A 130 15.27 -23.91 3.66
C SER A 130 15.61 -25.31 3.16
N LYS A 131 14.68 -25.98 2.45
CA LYS A 131 14.95 -27.28 1.82
C LYS A 131 16.08 -27.22 0.78
N HIS A 132 16.16 -26.15 -0.01
CA HIS A 132 17.17 -26.00 -1.07
C HIS A 132 18.56 -25.67 -0.52
N ILE A 133 18.64 -25.09 0.69
CA ILE A 133 19.90 -24.70 1.35
C ILE A 133 20.29 -25.67 2.49
N GLY A 134 19.71 -26.87 2.54
CA GLY A 134 20.07 -27.89 3.52
C GLY A 134 19.58 -27.64 4.96
N LEU A 135 18.67 -26.68 5.18
CA LEU A 135 18.10 -26.33 6.49
C LEU A 135 16.68 -26.88 6.69
N THR A 136 16.44 -28.13 6.30
CA THR A 136 15.07 -28.70 6.19
C THR A 136 14.21 -28.48 7.44
N CYS A 137 13.09 -27.78 7.26
CA CYS A 137 12.09 -27.54 8.30
C CYS A 137 10.70 -27.29 7.68
N CYS A 138 9.64 -27.47 8.47
CA CYS A 138 8.29 -27.16 8.01
C CYS A 138 7.92 -25.69 8.29
N GLY A 139 7.01 -25.14 7.50
CA GLY A 139 6.59 -23.74 7.62
C GLY A 139 6.02 -23.40 8.99
N SER A 140 5.28 -24.32 9.62
CA SER A 140 4.75 -24.13 10.98
C SER A 140 5.85 -23.99 12.03
N THR A 141 6.97 -24.71 11.87
CA THR A 141 8.13 -24.56 12.78
C THR A 141 8.72 -23.16 12.68
N LEU A 142 8.83 -22.62 11.46
CA LEU A 142 9.32 -21.25 11.24
C LEU A 142 8.38 -20.22 11.85
N LEU A 143 7.06 -20.38 11.67
CA LEU A 143 6.08 -19.45 12.26
C LEU A 143 6.08 -19.50 13.79
N ASN A 144 6.11 -20.70 14.38
CA ASN A 144 6.19 -20.87 15.84
C ASN A 144 7.47 -20.23 16.41
N GLN A 145 8.57 -20.25 15.65
CA GLN A 145 9.80 -19.59 16.05
C GLN A 145 9.67 -18.06 16.03
N LEU A 146 9.00 -17.50 15.01
CA LEU A 146 8.75 -16.06 14.95
C LEU A 146 7.84 -15.57 16.07
N GLU A 147 6.81 -16.33 16.43
CA GLU A 147 5.90 -15.96 17.53
C GLU A 147 6.63 -15.85 18.87
N LYS A 148 7.64 -16.70 19.09
CA LYS A 148 8.47 -16.71 20.30
C LYS A 148 9.58 -15.67 20.30
N LEU A 149 9.89 -15.06 19.15
CA LEU A 149 10.96 -14.09 19.04
C LEU A 149 10.61 -12.85 19.87
N PRO A 150 11.44 -12.39 20.82
CA PRO A 150 11.18 -11.12 21.50
C PRO A 150 11.18 -9.98 20.47
N LEU A 151 10.34 -8.96 20.70
CA LEU A 151 10.48 -7.73 19.92
C LEU A 151 11.74 -7.01 20.39
N PRO A 152 12.47 -6.33 19.48
CA PRO A 152 13.57 -5.49 19.90
C PRO A 152 13.07 -4.41 20.86
N GLN A 153 13.89 -4.10 21.87
CA GLN A 153 13.65 -2.92 22.70
C GLN A 153 13.86 -1.66 21.87
N PHE A 154 13.09 -0.62 22.15
CA PHE A 154 13.20 0.67 21.50
C PHE A 154 13.19 1.77 22.55
N GLU A 155 13.89 2.87 22.25
CA GLU A 155 13.79 4.11 23.02
C GLU A 155 12.58 4.90 22.52
N ILE A 156 11.89 5.59 23.43
CA ILE A 156 10.72 6.40 23.09
C ILE A 156 11.18 7.52 22.16
N PRO A 157 10.62 7.64 20.95
CA PRO A 157 11.04 8.64 19.98
C PRO A 157 10.59 10.03 20.41
N LYS A 158 11.38 11.05 20.05
CA LYS A 158 10.91 12.44 20.14
C LYS A 158 9.94 12.76 19.02
N ILE A 159 10.15 12.18 17.84
CA ILE A 159 9.30 12.41 16.65
C ILE A 159 8.63 11.10 16.24
N LEU A 160 7.31 11.04 16.40
CA LEU A 160 6.51 9.85 16.09
C LEU A 160 5.61 10.08 14.88
N GLY A 161 5.70 9.17 13.92
CA GLY A 161 4.84 9.11 12.75
C GLY A 161 3.68 8.15 12.98
N VAL A 162 2.47 8.62 12.73
CA VAL A 162 1.23 7.88 12.92
C VAL A 162 0.44 7.86 11.61
N ASP A 163 0.06 6.66 11.17
CA ASP A 163 -0.78 6.48 10.00
C ASP A 163 -1.65 5.23 10.12
N ASP A 164 -2.66 5.09 9.27
CA ASP A 164 -3.46 3.87 9.19
C ASP A 164 -2.89 2.85 8.17
N PHE A 165 -3.10 1.57 8.46
CA PHE A 165 -2.85 0.49 7.51
C PHE A 165 -4.06 -0.42 7.41
N ALA A 166 -4.38 -0.88 6.21
CA ALA A 166 -5.50 -1.80 6.01
C ALA A 166 -5.07 -3.24 6.24
N PHE A 167 -5.73 -4.00 7.14
CA PHE A 167 -5.66 -5.46 7.17
C PHE A 167 -6.31 -6.05 5.92
N ARG A 168 -7.55 -5.61 5.65
CA ARG A 168 -8.30 -5.85 4.42
C ARG A 168 -8.86 -4.53 3.95
N LYS A 169 -8.44 -4.09 2.75
CA LYS A 169 -8.80 -2.79 2.19
C LYS A 169 -10.32 -2.61 2.17
N GLY A 170 -10.80 -1.51 2.75
CA GLY A 170 -12.23 -1.18 2.83
C GLY A 170 -13.00 -1.83 3.99
N HIS A 171 -12.35 -2.63 4.85
CA HIS A 171 -13.04 -3.32 5.96
C HIS A 171 -12.40 -3.03 7.32
N HIS A 172 -11.16 -3.46 7.53
CA HIS A 172 -10.50 -3.45 8.83
C HIS A 172 -9.14 -2.78 8.71
N TYR A 173 -8.88 -1.81 9.59
CA TYR A 173 -7.69 -0.95 9.60
C TYR A 173 -7.05 -1.01 10.99
N GLY A 174 -5.72 -0.98 11.04
CA GLY A 174 -4.93 -0.77 12.26
C GLY A 174 -4.11 0.52 12.13
N THR A 175 -3.36 0.84 13.18
CA THR A 175 -2.46 2.01 13.19
C THR A 175 -1.00 1.54 13.18
N ILE A 176 -0.18 2.18 12.35
CA ILE A 176 1.26 1.98 12.31
C ILE A 176 1.95 3.13 13.03
N LEU A 177 2.90 2.81 13.90
CA LEU A 177 3.72 3.76 14.64
C LEU A 177 5.18 3.64 14.21
N VAL A 178 5.80 4.77 13.87
CA VAL A 178 7.15 4.83 13.30
C VAL A 178 7.97 5.89 14.03
N ASN A 179 9.18 5.54 14.44
CA ASN A 179 10.18 6.52 14.86
C ASN A 179 10.62 7.31 13.63
N LEU A 180 10.32 8.61 13.56
CA LEU A 180 10.68 9.45 12.42
C LEU A 180 12.13 9.95 12.47
N GLU A 181 12.84 9.78 13.57
CA GLU A 181 14.27 10.09 13.68
C GLU A 181 15.13 8.95 13.08
N THR A 182 14.75 7.70 13.34
CA THR A 182 15.48 6.51 12.87
C THR A 182 14.84 5.81 11.68
N HIS A 183 13.63 6.23 11.29
CA HIS A 183 12.79 5.59 10.28
C HIS A 183 12.46 4.11 10.58
N GLN A 184 12.45 3.74 11.86
CA GLN A 184 12.18 2.37 12.30
C GLN A 184 10.72 2.20 12.77
N PRO A 185 10.04 1.10 12.41
CA PRO A 185 8.72 0.81 12.93
C PRO A 185 8.77 0.43 14.41
N ILE A 186 7.90 1.02 15.22
CA ILE A 186 7.84 0.80 16.66
C ILE A 186 6.72 -0.17 17.01
N ALA A 187 5.53 0.02 16.45
CA ALA A 187 4.36 -0.76 16.82
C ALA A 187 3.32 -0.83 15.69
N LEU A 188 2.51 -1.89 15.76
CA LEU A 188 1.26 -2.03 15.01
C LEU A 188 0.11 -2.19 16.00
N LEU A 189 -0.81 -1.23 16.00
CA LEU A 189 -2.00 -1.27 16.84
C LEU A 189 -3.15 -2.00 16.12
N PRO A 190 -4.04 -2.69 16.87
CA PRO A 190 -5.05 -3.57 16.29
C PRO A 190 -6.15 -2.84 15.51
N ASP A 191 -6.41 -1.58 15.84
CA ASP A 191 -7.44 -0.78 15.20
C ASP A 191 -6.99 0.67 14.99
N ARG A 192 -7.86 1.48 14.37
CA ARG A 192 -7.66 2.92 14.13
C ARG A 192 -8.46 3.79 15.12
N LYS A 193 -8.77 3.28 16.31
CA LYS A 193 -9.59 4.00 17.30
C LYS A 193 -8.73 5.00 18.08
N ALA A 194 -9.38 6.07 18.57
CA ALA A 194 -8.67 7.08 19.34
C ALA A 194 -8.17 6.53 20.67
N GLU A 195 -9.00 5.69 21.31
CA GLU A 195 -8.77 5.11 22.62
C GLU A 195 -7.50 4.25 22.62
N THR A 196 -7.32 3.42 21.59
CA THR A 196 -6.14 2.54 21.45
C THR A 196 -4.84 3.32 21.34
N LEU A 197 -4.82 4.39 20.54
CA LEU A 197 -3.62 5.23 20.38
C LEU A 197 -3.36 6.08 21.63
N THR A 198 -4.41 6.56 22.29
CA THR A 198 -4.31 7.35 23.52
C THR A 198 -3.60 6.56 24.62
N VAL A 199 -4.05 5.32 24.87
CA VAL A 199 -3.42 4.43 25.85
C VAL A 199 -1.95 4.20 25.50
N TRP A 200 -1.65 3.93 24.22
CA TRP A 200 -0.27 3.72 23.81
C TRP A 200 0.62 4.95 24.07
N LEU A 201 0.14 6.17 23.79
CA LEU A 201 0.89 7.40 24.04
C LEU A 201 1.12 7.65 25.54
N GLN A 202 0.11 7.35 26.38
CA GLN A 202 0.21 7.48 27.84
C GLN A 202 1.21 6.49 28.45
N ASP A 203 1.27 5.27 27.92
CA ASP A 203 2.22 4.24 28.35
C ASP A 203 3.67 4.55 27.90
N HIS A 204 3.86 5.46 26.93
CA HIS A 204 5.15 5.81 26.36
C HIS A 204 5.36 7.34 26.36
N PRO A 205 5.47 7.98 27.54
CA PRO A 205 5.66 9.42 27.63
C PRO A 205 7.04 9.84 27.10
N GLY A 206 7.11 11.00 26.42
CA GLY A 206 8.37 11.54 25.88
C GLY A 206 8.33 11.93 24.41
N VAL A 207 7.22 11.66 23.70
CA VAL A 207 7.03 12.13 22.32
C VAL A 207 6.84 13.65 22.32
N GLU A 208 7.71 14.38 21.62
CA GLU A 208 7.68 15.84 21.50
C GLU A 208 6.91 16.29 20.24
N VAL A 209 6.95 15.50 19.16
CA VAL A 209 6.34 15.82 17.85
C VAL A 209 5.58 14.62 17.29
N LEU A 210 4.34 14.85 16.85
CA LEU A 210 3.45 13.84 16.28
C LEU A 210 3.07 14.18 14.84
N SER A 211 3.58 13.42 13.88
CA SER A 211 3.20 13.54 12.48
C SER A 211 2.00 12.64 12.19
N ARG A 212 0.93 13.21 11.63
CA ARG A 212 -0.30 12.48 11.27
C ARG A 212 -0.95 13.00 10.01
N ASP A 213 -1.87 12.20 9.49
CA ASP A 213 -2.87 12.68 8.53
C ASP A 213 -3.86 13.69 9.18
N ARG A 214 -4.88 14.09 8.43
CA ARG A 214 -5.95 14.98 8.92
C ARG A 214 -7.13 14.25 9.57
N SER A 215 -6.91 13.06 10.12
CA SER A 215 -7.93 12.29 10.82
C SER A 215 -8.33 12.96 12.13
N LYS A 216 -9.63 13.24 12.29
CA LYS A 216 -10.21 13.71 13.57
C LYS A 216 -9.98 12.70 14.70
N THR A 217 -9.92 11.41 14.38
CA THR A 217 -9.69 10.34 15.36
C THR A 217 -8.27 10.41 15.91
N TYR A 218 -7.25 10.57 15.05
CA TYR A 218 -5.87 10.70 15.52
C TYR A 218 -5.63 12.04 16.21
N LYS A 219 -6.22 13.14 15.70
CA LYS A 219 -6.20 14.43 16.42
C LYS A 219 -6.69 14.29 17.86
N ARG A 220 -7.85 13.65 18.05
CA ARG A 220 -8.43 13.41 19.38
C ARG A 220 -7.48 12.58 20.25
N ALA A 221 -6.97 11.47 19.72
CA ALA A 221 -6.06 10.60 20.46
C ALA A 221 -4.77 11.30 20.90
N MET A 222 -4.21 12.14 20.04
CA MET A 222 -2.98 12.89 20.33
C MET A 222 -3.24 13.98 21.37
N ASN A 223 -4.37 14.70 21.27
CA ASN A 223 -4.77 15.67 22.29
C ASN A 223 -4.97 15.02 23.67
N GLU A 224 -5.53 13.81 23.73
CA GLU A 224 -5.80 13.11 24.99
C GLU A 224 -4.57 12.36 25.53
N GLY A 225 -3.72 11.81 24.65
CA GLY A 225 -2.60 10.93 25.02
C GLY A 225 -1.25 11.63 25.15
N ALA A 226 -1.03 12.73 24.44
CA ALA A 226 0.19 13.51 24.46
C ALA A 226 -0.11 15.00 24.20
N PRO A 227 -0.80 15.68 25.14
CA PRO A 227 -1.30 17.05 24.94
C PRO A 227 -0.21 18.08 24.66
N ASP A 228 0.98 17.88 25.22
CA ASP A 228 2.12 18.78 25.07
C ASP A 228 2.91 18.56 23.76
N ALA A 229 2.61 17.47 23.04
CA ALA A 229 3.31 17.14 21.80
C ALA A 229 2.79 17.99 20.63
N LEU A 230 3.73 18.57 19.88
CA LEU A 230 3.41 19.35 18.70
C LEU A 230 2.91 18.43 17.57
N GLN A 231 1.68 18.65 17.13
CA GLN A 231 1.12 17.90 16.00
C GLN A 231 1.53 18.54 14.67
N VAL A 232 1.89 17.70 13.70
CA VAL A 232 2.31 18.10 12.35
C VAL A 232 1.39 17.41 11.35
N ALA A 233 0.69 18.21 10.53
CA ALA A 233 -0.15 17.68 9.47
C ALA A 233 0.70 17.22 8.28
N ASP A 234 0.46 16.00 7.82
CA ASP A 234 1.14 15.47 6.64
C ASP A 234 0.77 16.26 5.37
N ARG A 235 1.78 16.82 4.73
CA ARG A 235 1.65 17.67 3.53
C ARG A 235 1.05 16.93 2.35
N PHE A 236 1.30 15.62 2.19
CA PHE A 236 0.65 14.85 1.12
C PHE A 236 -0.88 14.87 1.29
N HIS A 237 -1.37 14.74 2.52
CA HIS A 237 -2.80 14.88 2.81
C HIS A 237 -3.35 16.28 2.54
N LEU A 238 -2.57 17.34 2.78
CA LEU A 238 -2.96 18.72 2.41
C LEU A 238 -3.17 18.84 0.89
N VAL A 239 -2.20 18.37 0.10
CA VAL A 239 -2.26 18.41 -1.37
C VAL A 239 -3.37 17.50 -1.91
N LYS A 240 -3.55 16.33 -1.31
CA LYS A 240 -4.66 15.41 -1.66
C LYS A 240 -6.02 16.06 -1.41
N ASN A 241 -6.21 16.71 -0.26
CA ASN A 241 -7.46 17.41 0.05
C ASN A 241 -7.70 18.61 -0.88
N LEU A 242 -6.65 19.32 -1.29
CA LEU A 242 -6.76 20.35 -2.33
C LEU A 242 -7.22 19.73 -3.66
N SER A 243 -6.63 18.60 -4.07
CA SER A 243 -7.02 17.90 -5.30
C SER A 243 -8.49 17.45 -5.28
N GLU A 244 -8.96 16.93 -4.15
CA GLU A 244 -10.37 16.56 -3.95
C GLU A 244 -11.29 17.79 -3.97
N THR A 245 -10.82 18.92 -3.43
CA THR A 245 -11.54 20.21 -3.44
C THR A 245 -11.66 20.75 -4.86
N LEU A 246 -10.58 20.71 -5.63
CA LEU A 246 -10.54 21.05 -7.05
C LEU A 246 -11.48 20.15 -7.84
N GLU A 247 -11.42 18.82 -7.68
CA GLU A 247 -12.33 17.89 -8.39
C GLU A 247 -13.80 18.25 -8.12
N LYS A 248 -14.14 18.57 -6.87
CA LYS A 248 -15.49 19.00 -6.49
C LYS A 248 -15.87 20.34 -7.13
N ALA A 249 -14.99 21.33 -7.11
CA ALA A 249 -15.25 22.65 -7.69
C ALA A 249 -15.38 22.57 -9.23
N LEU A 250 -14.49 21.82 -9.87
CA LEU A 250 -14.43 21.61 -11.32
C LEU A 250 -15.57 20.74 -11.86
N SER A 251 -16.22 19.95 -11.00
CA SER A 251 -17.41 19.20 -11.41
C SER A 251 -18.54 20.10 -11.92
N GLY A 252 -18.56 21.38 -11.53
CA GLY A 252 -19.50 22.39 -12.04
C GLY A 252 -19.19 22.91 -13.45
N TYR A 253 -18.02 22.60 -14.01
CA TYR A 253 -17.57 23.05 -15.33
C TYR A 253 -17.58 21.93 -16.38
N GLN A 254 -18.37 20.88 -16.14
CA GLN A 254 -18.31 19.69 -16.99
C GLN A 254 -18.77 19.94 -18.44
N SER A 255 -19.72 20.85 -18.65
CA SER A 255 -20.18 21.28 -19.99
C SER A 255 -19.07 21.96 -20.79
N GLU A 256 -18.32 22.83 -20.13
CA GLU A 256 -17.21 23.60 -20.66
C GLU A 256 -16.06 22.66 -21.03
N LEU A 257 -15.75 21.69 -20.16
CA LEU A 257 -14.76 20.64 -20.41
C LEU A 257 -15.12 19.80 -21.64
N ILE A 258 -16.40 19.41 -21.80
CA ILE A 258 -16.87 18.64 -22.97
C ILE A 258 -16.79 19.50 -24.24
N THR A 259 -17.15 20.78 -24.14
CA THR A 259 -17.09 21.72 -25.29
C THR A 259 -15.66 21.91 -25.76
N LEU A 260 -14.72 22.16 -24.84
CA LEU A 260 -13.30 22.28 -25.16
C LEU A 260 -12.76 20.99 -25.76
N GLU A 261 -13.11 19.83 -25.19
CA GLU A 261 -12.70 18.53 -25.72
C GLU A 261 -13.20 18.35 -27.17
N ARG A 262 -14.45 18.72 -27.47
CA ARG A 262 -14.98 18.68 -28.84
C ARG A 262 -14.23 19.64 -29.78
N GLN A 263 -13.92 20.85 -29.34
CA GLN A 263 -13.18 21.84 -30.14
C GLN A 263 -11.77 21.35 -30.48
N LEU A 264 -11.06 20.78 -29.50
CA LEU A 264 -9.72 20.22 -29.70
C LEU A 264 -9.74 19.02 -30.64
N MET A 265 -10.74 18.16 -30.49
CA MET A 265 -10.94 17.01 -31.38
C MET A 265 -11.24 17.47 -32.81
N ALA A 266 -12.00 18.56 -32.99
CA ALA A 266 -12.26 19.13 -34.30
C ALA A 266 -11.00 19.76 -34.94
N SER A 267 -10.12 20.38 -34.15
CA SER A 267 -8.86 20.96 -34.67
C SER A 267 -7.80 19.91 -35.03
N ASP A 268 -7.77 18.75 -34.34
CA ASP A 268 -6.85 17.64 -34.66
C ASP A 268 -7.26 16.90 -35.96
N ILE A 269 -8.52 17.02 -36.39
CA ILE A 269 -9.04 16.42 -37.62
C ILE A 269 -8.76 17.37 -38.80
N SER A 270 -7.54 17.31 -39.35
CA SER A 270 -7.16 18.07 -40.55
C SER A 270 -7.89 17.65 -41.84
N CYS A 271 -8.60 16.52 -41.82
CA CYS A 271 -9.32 15.97 -42.99
C CYS A 271 -10.76 15.57 -42.62
N PRO A 272 -11.78 15.99 -43.39
CA PRO A 272 -13.19 15.68 -43.12
C PRO A 272 -13.54 14.18 -43.14
N GLU A 273 -12.64 13.31 -43.62
CA GLU A 273 -12.82 11.85 -43.71
C GLU A 273 -12.19 11.06 -42.55
N THR A 274 -11.84 11.68 -41.42
CA THR A 274 -11.23 10.97 -40.28
C THR A 274 -12.16 10.92 -39.07
N VAL A 275 -12.38 9.74 -38.50
CA VAL A 275 -13.24 9.54 -37.32
C VAL A 275 -12.43 9.01 -36.13
N LEU A 276 -12.76 9.51 -34.94
CA LEU A 276 -12.09 9.15 -33.70
C LEU A 276 -12.69 7.89 -33.06
N VAL A 277 -11.82 7.03 -32.52
CA VAL A 277 -12.26 5.83 -31.81
C VAL A 277 -13.01 6.21 -30.53
N PRO A 278 -14.26 5.75 -30.33
CA PRO A 278 -15.02 6.07 -29.14
C PRO A 278 -14.40 5.43 -27.89
N THR A 279 -14.34 6.21 -26.81
CA THR A 279 -13.90 5.74 -25.48
C THR A 279 -15.02 4.92 -24.80
N LYS A 280 -15.10 3.62 -25.09
CA LYS A 280 -16.11 2.74 -24.47
C LYS A 280 -15.73 2.18 -23.10
N SER A 281 -16.74 2.11 -22.23
CA SER A 281 -16.70 1.46 -20.91
C SER A 281 -16.51 -0.05 -21.04
N THR A 282 -15.85 -0.65 -20.06
CA THR A 282 -15.75 -2.11 -19.87
C THR A 282 -17.07 -2.76 -19.40
N ALA A 283 -18.08 -1.95 -19.07
CA ALA A 283 -19.39 -2.40 -18.61
C ALA A 283 -20.22 -3.06 -19.74
N THR A 284 -20.99 -4.09 -19.39
CA THR A 284 -21.92 -4.78 -20.30
C THR A 284 -23.06 -3.86 -20.76
N ALA A 285 -23.72 -4.18 -21.88
CA ALA A 285 -24.83 -3.39 -22.42
C ALA A 285 -25.95 -3.19 -21.38
N ALA A 286 -26.30 -4.24 -20.62
CA ALA A 286 -27.28 -4.16 -19.53
C ALA A 286 -26.85 -3.17 -18.42
N ALA A 287 -25.58 -3.22 -18.01
CA ALA A 287 -25.04 -2.28 -17.01
C ALA A 287 -24.99 -0.84 -17.53
N GLN A 288 -24.75 -0.64 -18.83
CA GLN A 288 -24.80 0.67 -19.47
C GLN A 288 -26.23 1.25 -19.46
N GLN A 289 -27.22 0.44 -19.86
CA GLN A 289 -28.63 0.84 -19.85
C GLN A 289 -29.13 1.13 -18.42
N GLN A 290 -28.75 0.32 -17.44
CA GLN A 290 -29.07 0.55 -16.04
C GLN A 290 -28.41 1.83 -15.48
N THR A 291 -27.17 2.11 -15.89
CA THR A 291 -26.49 3.36 -15.53
C THR A 291 -27.19 4.58 -16.11
N GLN A 292 -27.58 4.51 -17.39
CA GLN A 292 -28.24 5.61 -18.09
C GLN A 292 -29.62 5.90 -17.51
N THR A 293 -30.42 4.86 -17.24
CA THR A 293 -31.73 4.99 -16.57
C THR A 293 -31.59 5.56 -15.15
N THR A 294 -30.62 5.08 -14.37
CA THR A 294 -30.35 5.61 -13.01
C THR A 294 -29.93 7.08 -13.07
N HIS A 295 -29.13 7.46 -14.07
CA HIS A 295 -28.66 8.82 -14.27
C HIS A 295 -29.80 9.78 -14.67
N GLN A 296 -30.64 9.38 -15.63
CA GLN A 296 -31.84 10.14 -16.01
C GLN A 296 -32.76 10.38 -14.83
N LYS A 297 -32.98 9.37 -13.98
CA LYS A 297 -33.75 9.53 -12.73
C LYS A 297 -33.15 10.60 -11.82
N ARG A 298 -31.81 10.66 -11.69
CA ARG A 298 -31.13 11.68 -10.86
C ARG A 298 -31.24 13.09 -11.44
N VAL A 299 -31.12 13.23 -12.76
CA VAL A 299 -31.31 14.51 -13.46
C VAL A 299 -32.74 15.01 -13.23
N GLN A 300 -33.74 14.14 -13.41
CA GLN A 300 -35.14 14.50 -13.17
C GLN A 300 -35.37 14.88 -11.70
N GLN A 301 -34.82 14.10 -10.77
CA GLN A 301 -34.93 14.38 -9.34
C GLN A 301 -34.29 15.72 -8.95
N GLN A 302 -33.14 16.10 -9.55
CA GLN A 302 -32.55 17.41 -9.32
C GLN A 302 -33.44 18.54 -9.83
N LYS A 303 -34.06 18.40 -11.02
CA LYS A 303 -35.03 19.37 -11.54
C LYS A 303 -36.20 19.55 -10.58
N THR A 304 -36.82 18.47 -10.14
CA THR A 304 -37.93 18.51 -9.16
C THR A 304 -37.53 19.20 -7.86
N ILE A 305 -36.34 18.90 -7.31
CA ILE A 305 -35.84 19.57 -6.10
C ILE A 305 -35.69 21.08 -6.31
N LYS A 306 -35.12 21.49 -7.46
CA LYS A 306 -34.96 22.92 -7.78
C LYS A 306 -36.31 23.62 -7.94
N ASP A 307 -37.28 22.96 -8.58
CA ASP A 307 -38.61 23.54 -8.80
C ASP A 307 -39.41 23.67 -7.49
N LEU A 308 -39.39 22.66 -6.61
CA LEU A 308 -39.97 22.75 -5.27
C LEU A 308 -39.31 23.85 -4.42
N THR A 309 -37.99 24.04 -4.58
CA THR A 309 -37.27 25.12 -3.89
C THR A 309 -37.67 26.49 -4.42
N LYS A 310 -37.90 26.65 -5.74
CA LYS A 310 -38.46 27.89 -6.32
C LYS A 310 -39.85 28.20 -5.78
N GLN A 311 -40.64 27.17 -5.47
CA GLN A 311 -41.95 27.27 -4.82
C GLN A 311 -41.84 27.54 -3.30
N ARG A 312 -40.64 27.86 -2.77
CA ARG A 312 -40.34 28.18 -1.37
C ARG A 312 -40.58 27.05 -0.36
N TRP A 313 -40.56 25.78 -0.81
CA TRP A 313 -40.59 24.66 0.12
C TRP A 313 -39.31 24.59 0.96
N SER A 314 -39.43 24.18 2.23
CA SER A 314 -38.25 23.96 3.08
C SER A 314 -37.48 22.71 2.63
N GLN A 315 -36.16 22.68 2.83
CA GLN A 315 -35.34 21.51 2.47
C GLN A 315 -35.78 20.23 3.18
N GLN A 316 -36.33 20.34 4.41
CA GLN A 316 -36.90 19.22 5.15
C GLN A 316 -38.19 18.70 4.50
N ALA A 317 -39.10 19.60 4.10
CA ALA A 317 -40.34 19.23 3.42
C ALA A 317 -40.05 18.53 2.07
N ILE A 318 -39.09 19.06 1.29
CA ILE A 318 -38.65 18.45 0.03
C ILE A 318 -38.08 17.04 0.27
N ALA A 319 -37.28 16.87 1.33
CA ALA A 319 -36.68 15.58 1.66
C ALA A 319 -37.74 14.53 2.03
N GLN A 320 -38.75 14.92 2.81
CA GLN A 320 -39.88 14.07 3.20
C GLN A 320 -40.75 13.69 1.99
N GLU A 321 -41.14 14.67 1.18
CA GLU A 321 -41.99 14.47 -0.01
C GLU A 321 -41.34 13.53 -1.03
N LEU A 322 -40.04 13.70 -1.29
CA LEU A 322 -39.31 12.90 -2.28
C LEU A 322 -38.73 11.60 -1.70
N GLY A 323 -38.90 11.32 -0.40
CA GLY A 323 -38.37 10.13 0.26
C GLY A 323 -36.84 10.02 0.21
N ILE A 324 -36.13 11.15 0.26
CA ILE A 324 -34.66 11.20 0.17
C ILE A 324 -34.03 11.89 1.38
N SER A 325 -32.75 11.61 1.61
CA SER A 325 -32.02 12.30 2.69
C SER A 325 -31.93 13.81 2.44
N ILE A 326 -32.03 14.61 3.49
CA ILE A 326 -31.83 16.07 3.43
C ILE A 326 -30.46 16.45 2.84
N ARG A 327 -29.44 15.61 3.07
CA ARG A 327 -28.10 15.77 2.48
C ARG A 327 -28.13 15.63 0.96
N THR A 328 -29.01 14.80 0.41
CA THR A 328 -29.22 14.68 -1.05
C THR A 328 -29.83 15.95 -1.62
N VAL A 329 -30.84 16.52 -0.95
CA VAL A 329 -31.48 17.79 -1.33
C VAL A 329 -30.45 18.91 -1.36
N GLN A 330 -29.70 19.09 -0.28
CA GLN A 330 -28.63 20.08 -0.18
C GLN A 330 -27.55 19.90 -1.26
N ARG A 331 -27.14 18.66 -1.52
CA ARG A 331 -26.16 18.35 -2.57
C ARG A 331 -26.68 18.75 -3.94
N TYR A 332 -27.93 18.42 -4.28
CA TYR A 332 -28.50 18.69 -5.59
C TYR A 332 -28.79 20.17 -5.84
N LEU A 333 -29.09 20.94 -4.78
CA LEU A 333 -29.24 22.40 -4.84
C LEU A 333 -27.91 23.14 -5.01
N ASN A 334 -26.82 22.63 -4.43
CA ASN A 334 -25.49 23.24 -4.56
C ASN A 334 -24.82 22.96 -5.92
N LEU A 335 -25.34 22.03 -6.71
CA LEU A 335 -24.82 21.70 -8.04
C LEU A 335 -25.54 22.52 -9.12
N ARG A 336 -24.75 23.09 -10.04
CA ARG A 336 -25.26 23.96 -11.10
C ARG A 336 -26.20 23.21 -12.04
N ASP A 337 -25.79 22.09 -12.62
CA ASP A 337 -26.67 21.09 -13.27
C ASP A 337 -25.94 19.74 -13.32
N LEU A 338 -26.69 18.63 -13.21
CA LEU A 338 -26.16 17.31 -13.54
C LEU A 338 -26.07 17.19 -15.07
N PRO A 339 -24.91 16.79 -15.63
CA PRO A 339 -24.73 16.64 -17.07
C PRO A 339 -25.73 15.61 -17.62
N GLU A 340 -26.16 15.72 -18.88
CA GLU A 340 -27.04 14.71 -19.49
C GLU A 340 -26.33 13.37 -19.74
N THR A 341 -25.00 13.38 -19.78
CA THR A 341 -24.17 12.19 -19.96
C THR A 341 -23.45 11.83 -18.65
N PRO A 342 -23.54 10.58 -18.18
CA PRO A 342 -22.83 10.18 -16.97
C PRO A 342 -21.33 10.38 -17.13
N THR A 343 -20.68 10.96 -16.12
CA THR A 343 -19.21 11.04 -16.02
C THR A 343 -18.64 9.65 -16.17
N ARG A 344 -18.02 9.39 -17.32
CA ARG A 344 -17.33 8.12 -17.58
C ARG A 344 -16.20 8.01 -16.55
N ARG A 345 -16.10 6.86 -15.88
CA ARG A 345 -14.81 6.38 -15.40
C ARG A 345 -14.19 5.59 -16.55
N PRO A 346 -13.35 6.20 -17.40
CA PRO A 346 -12.51 5.37 -18.24
C PRO A 346 -11.58 4.63 -17.28
N THR A 347 -11.79 3.33 -17.10
CA THR A 347 -10.74 2.45 -16.58
C THR A 347 -9.70 2.33 -17.70
N LEU A 348 -8.91 3.39 -17.89
CA LEU A 348 -7.67 3.37 -18.64
C LEU A 348 -6.64 2.63 -17.78
N ASN A 349 -6.86 1.34 -17.57
CA ASN A 349 -5.72 0.49 -17.28
C ASN A 349 -4.94 0.44 -18.60
N ARG A 350 -3.63 0.72 -18.55
CA ARG A 350 -2.74 0.53 -19.69
C ARG A 350 -2.95 -0.90 -20.21
N SER A 351 -3.55 -1.03 -21.38
CA SER A 351 -3.74 -2.31 -22.04
C SER A 351 -2.40 -2.76 -22.58
N LEU A 352 -2.12 -4.07 -22.55
CA LEU A 352 -0.97 -4.64 -23.26
C LEU A 352 -1.00 -4.31 -24.76
N LEU A 353 -2.17 -3.96 -25.31
CA LEU A 353 -2.36 -3.55 -26.70
C LEU A 353 -1.95 -2.09 -26.94
N ASP A 354 -1.85 -1.25 -25.91
CA ASP A 354 -1.68 0.20 -26.09
C ASP A 354 -0.43 0.58 -26.90
N PRO A 355 0.76 -0.03 -26.68
CA PRO A 355 1.96 0.26 -27.47
C PRO A 355 1.80 -0.07 -28.96
N TYR A 356 0.94 -1.03 -29.31
CA TYR A 356 0.75 -1.52 -30.67
C TYR A 356 -0.38 -0.81 -31.43
N LYS A 357 -1.16 0.04 -30.76
CA LYS A 357 -2.29 0.76 -31.36
C LYS A 357 -1.90 1.57 -32.61
N PRO A 358 -0.79 2.32 -32.65
CA PRO A 358 -0.42 3.08 -33.85
C PRO A 358 -0.22 2.18 -35.08
N GLN A 359 0.42 1.02 -34.90
CA GLN A 359 0.62 0.03 -35.97
C GLN A 359 -0.69 -0.62 -36.39
N ILE A 360 -1.55 -0.99 -35.43
CA ILE A 360 -2.87 -1.53 -35.71
C ILE A 360 -3.70 -0.53 -36.52
N LEU A 361 -3.67 0.77 -36.16
CA LEU A 361 -4.37 1.82 -36.92
C LEU A 361 -3.79 2.01 -38.30
N SER A 362 -2.46 1.96 -38.46
CA SER A 362 -1.82 1.99 -39.77
C SER A 362 -2.32 0.84 -40.66
N TRP A 363 -2.28 -0.40 -40.15
CA TRP A 363 -2.74 -1.57 -40.88
C TRP A 363 -4.25 -1.52 -41.18
N TRP A 364 -5.04 -1.06 -40.22
CA TRP A 364 -6.47 -0.89 -40.36
C TRP A 364 -6.82 0.10 -41.47
N ASN A 365 -6.19 1.27 -41.46
CA ASN A 365 -6.38 2.33 -42.45
C ASN A 365 -5.81 1.94 -43.83
N SER A 366 -4.88 0.99 -43.91
CA SER A 366 -4.40 0.37 -45.15
C SER A 366 -5.25 -0.82 -45.63
N GLY A 367 -6.35 -1.16 -44.96
CA GLY A 367 -7.31 -2.18 -45.38
C GLY A 367 -7.16 -3.57 -44.72
N ILE A 368 -6.18 -3.75 -43.81
CA ILE A 368 -6.01 -5.01 -43.06
C ILE A 368 -6.97 -5.01 -41.86
N THR A 369 -8.15 -5.58 -42.04
CA THR A 369 -9.23 -5.55 -41.03
C THR A 369 -9.54 -6.91 -40.38
N ARG A 370 -8.81 -7.97 -40.77
CA ARG A 370 -9.01 -9.34 -40.29
C ARG A 370 -8.35 -9.55 -38.91
N PRO A 371 -9.10 -9.85 -37.83
CA PRO A 371 -8.53 -10.01 -36.49
C PRO A 371 -7.45 -11.08 -36.38
N MET A 372 -7.61 -12.21 -37.09
CA MET A 372 -6.61 -13.30 -37.11
C MET A 372 -5.28 -12.82 -37.73
N VAL A 373 -5.36 -12.09 -38.84
CA VAL A 373 -4.17 -11.56 -39.53
C VAL A 373 -3.45 -10.52 -38.67
N LEU A 374 -4.22 -9.60 -38.07
CA LEU A 374 -3.68 -8.61 -37.14
C LEU A 374 -3.03 -9.28 -35.91
N MET A 375 -3.62 -10.35 -35.37
CA MET A 375 -3.05 -11.08 -34.23
C MET A 375 -1.70 -11.70 -34.60
N THR A 376 -1.59 -12.37 -35.75
CA THR A 376 -0.31 -12.96 -36.21
C THR A 376 0.76 -11.89 -36.45
N LEU A 377 0.38 -10.71 -36.97
CA LEU A 377 1.31 -9.59 -37.14
C LEU A 377 1.78 -9.02 -35.80
N LEU A 378 0.88 -8.94 -34.80
CA LEU A 378 1.21 -8.49 -33.45
C LEU A 378 2.10 -9.49 -32.69
N GLU A 379 1.85 -10.79 -32.82
CA GLU A 379 2.68 -11.85 -32.22
C GLU A 379 4.13 -11.77 -32.73
N LYS A 380 4.32 -11.51 -34.03
CA LYS A 380 5.66 -11.28 -34.62
C LYS A 380 6.37 -10.04 -34.05
N GLN A 381 5.62 -9.07 -33.53
CA GLN A 381 6.14 -7.87 -32.87
C GLN A 381 6.21 -8.02 -31.34
N GLY A 382 6.05 -9.24 -30.82
CA GLY A 382 6.22 -9.55 -29.40
C GLY A 382 4.98 -9.30 -28.51
N TYR A 383 3.79 -9.14 -29.10
CA TYR A 383 2.56 -8.99 -28.32
C TYR A 383 2.19 -10.30 -27.60
N THR A 384 2.13 -10.27 -26.27
CA THR A 384 1.80 -11.42 -25.40
C THR A 384 0.36 -11.41 -24.88
N GLY A 385 -0.46 -10.45 -25.34
CA GLY A 385 -1.84 -10.30 -24.86
C GLY A 385 -2.85 -11.19 -25.60
N SER A 386 -4.11 -11.17 -25.15
CA SER A 386 -5.15 -12.03 -25.74
C SER A 386 -5.74 -11.47 -27.03
N GLN A 387 -6.17 -12.36 -27.93
CA GLN A 387 -6.96 -11.99 -29.12
C GLN A 387 -8.28 -11.28 -28.74
N ARG A 388 -8.88 -11.62 -27.60
CA ARG A 388 -10.10 -10.95 -27.10
C ARG A 388 -9.89 -9.46 -26.86
N THR A 389 -8.68 -9.05 -26.43
CA THR A 389 -8.31 -7.64 -26.26
C THR A 389 -8.25 -6.92 -27.61
N LEU A 390 -7.64 -7.55 -28.61
CA LEU A 390 -7.56 -7.04 -29.99
C LEU A 390 -8.96 -6.91 -30.60
N THR A 391 -9.78 -7.95 -30.52
CA THR A 391 -11.16 -7.93 -31.06
C THR A 391 -12.00 -6.82 -30.40
N ARG A 392 -11.86 -6.59 -29.09
CA ARG A 392 -12.53 -5.48 -28.40
C ARG A 392 -12.08 -4.12 -28.91
N TYR A 393 -10.82 -3.97 -29.30
CA TYR A 393 -10.33 -2.75 -29.94
C TYR A 393 -10.87 -2.60 -31.36
N ILE A 394 -10.81 -3.65 -32.18
CA ILE A 394 -11.36 -3.68 -33.55
C ILE A 394 -12.85 -3.35 -33.58
N SER A 395 -13.65 -3.88 -32.65
CA SER A 395 -15.07 -3.52 -32.55
C SER A 395 -15.28 -2.02 -32.31
N ARG A 396 -14.36 -1.34 -31.62
CA ARG A 396 -14.40 0.13 -31.46
C ARG A 396 -14.04 0.86 -32.74
N LEU A 397 -13.07 0.36 -33.51
CA LEU A 397 -12.72 0.94 -34.82
C LEU A 397 -13.92 0.87 -35.77
N ARG A 398 -14.61 -0.27 -35.80
CA ARG A 398 -15.83 -0.46 -36.62
C ARG A 398 -16.96 0.47 -36.20
N GLU A 399 -17.21 0.58 -34.90
CA GLU A 399 -18.22 1.51 -34.39
C GLU A 399 -17.90 2.97 -34.75
N ALA A 400 -16.62 3.37 -34.67
CA ALA A 400 -16.19 4.69 -35.12
C ALA A 400 -16.55 4.93 -36.60
N GLN A 401 -16.46 3.89 -37.43
CA GLN A 401 -16.83 3.94 -38.85
C GLN A 401 -18.32 3.68 -39.13
N GLY A 402 -19.18 3.64 -38.09
CA GLY A 402 -20.62 3.39 -38.24
C GLY A 402 -20.99 1.94 -38.57
N LEU A 403 -20.05 0.99 -38.44
CA LEU A 403 -20.26 -0.42 -38.76
C LEU A 403 -20.68 -1.22 -37.51
N PRO A 404 -21.52 -2.26 -37.67
CA PRO A 404 -21.86 -3.14 -36.56
C PRO A 404 -20.63 -3.94 -36.10
N PRO A 405 -20.64 -4.45 -34.85
CA PRO A 405 -19.49 -5.16 -34.28
C PRO A 405 -19.18 -6.50 -34.96
N SER A 406 -20.14 -7.06 -35.72
CA SER A 406 -20.03 -8.29 -36.50
C SER A 406 -19.37 -8.06 -37.88
N ARG A 407 -19.18 -9.15 -38.64
CA ARG A 407 -18.58 -9.11 -39.98
C ARG A 407 -19.59 -8.50 -40.97
N VAL A 408 -19.16 -7.50 -41.73
CA VAL A 408 -19.95 -6.89 -42.82
C VAL A 408 -19.09 -6.82 -44.07
N GLN A 409 -19.70 -7.01 -45.24
CA GLN A 409 -19.07 -6.70 -46.52
C GLN A 409 -19.10 -5.18 -46.72
N ILE A 410 -17.92 -4.58 -46.75
CA ILE A 410 -17.75 -3.14 -46.94
C ILE A 410 -17.74 -2.88 -48.44
N THR A 411 -18.71 -2.14 -48.94
CA THR A 411 -18.85 -1.77 -50.36
C THR A 411 -18.46 -0.32 -50.65
N GLN A 412 -18.15 0.48 -49.62
CA GLN A 412 -17.80 1.90 -49.72
C GLN A 412 -16.46 2.21 -49.02
N PRO A 413 -15.73 3.25 -49.46
CA PRO A 413 -14.52 3.70 -48.77
C PRO A 413 -14.87 4.20 -47.37
N LEU A 414 -14.25 3.60 -46.34
CA LEU A 414 -14.50 3.97 -44.95
C LEU A 414 -13.59 5.14 -44.53
N PRO A 415 -14.07 6.01 -43.63
CA PRO A 415 -13.23 7.07 -43.08
C PRO A 415 -12.04 6.48 -42.32
N LYS A 416 -10.90 7.17 -42.36
CA LYS A 416 -9.72 6.79 -41.60
C LYS A 416 -10.01 6.88 -40.10
N VAL A 417 -9.49 5.94 -39.34
CA VAL A 417 -9.71 5.90 -37.89
C VAL A 417 -8.45 6.35 -37.15
N MET A 418 -8.61 7.18 -36.13
CA MET A 418 -7.52 7.60 -35.25
C MET A 418 -7.89 7.42 -33.77
N ASP A 419 -6.95 6.95 -32.96
CA ASP A 419 -7.11 6.95 -31.51
C ASP A 419 -6.89 8.37 -30.97
N PRO A 420 -7.69 8.80 -29.96
CA PRO A 420 -7.43 10.04 -29.26
C PRO A 420 -6.05 9.97 -28.59
N GLN A 421 -5.20 10.96 -28.87
CA GLN A 421 -3.81 11.02 -28.41
C GLN A 421 -3.70 11.25 -26.89
N LEU A 422 -4.75 11.80 -26.29
CA LEU A 422 -4.80 12.12 -24.86
C LEU A 422 -6.11 11.63 -24.23
N PRO A 423 -6.10 11.31 -22.93
CA PRO A 423 -7.32 10.94 -22.21
C PRO A 423 -8.31 12.11 -22.17
N PRO A 424 -9.61 11.81 -21.93
CA PRO A 424 -10.63 12.85 -21.83
C PRO A 424 -10.38 13.78 -20.63
N LEU A 425 -10.65 15.07 -20.83
CA LEU A 425 -10.41 16.10 -19.82
C LEU A 425 -11.56 16.13 -18.81
N THR A 426 -11.52 15.19 -17.86
CA THR A 426 -12.47 15.14 -16.75
C THR A 426 -12.09 16.13 -15.64
N ALA A 427 -13.04 16.53 -14.79
CA ALA A 427 -12.79 17.36 -13.61
C ALA A 427 -11.65 16.81 -12.73
N ARG A 428 -11.58 15.49 -12.57
CA ARG A 428 -10.50 14.81 -11.84
C ARG A 428 -9.16 14.90 -12.57
N ARG A 429 -9.13 14.73 -13.90
CA ARG A 429 -7.90 14.88 -14.68
C ARG A 429 -7.40 16.32 -14.62
N LEU A 430 -8.30 17.28 -14.71
CA LEU A 430 -7.97 18.69 -14.57
C LEU A 430 -7.44 19.03 -13.17
N ALA A 431 -8.10 18.55 -12.11
CA ALA A 431 -7.60 18.70 -10.73
C ALA A 431 -6.20 18.09 -10.55
N TYR A 432 -5.94 16.94 -11.17
CA TYR A 432 -4.60 16.32 -11.19
C TYR A 432 -3.58 17.18 -11.93
N LEU A 433 -3.92 17.71 -13.11
CA LEU A 433 -3.04 18.58 -13.90
C LEU A 433 -2.68 19.86 -13.14
N ILE A 434 -3.64 20.49 -12.46
CA ILE A 434 -3.41 21.67 -11.61
C ILE A 434 -2.42 21.33 -10.49
N VAL A 435 -2.65 20.23 -9.77
CA VAL A 435 -1.78 19.82 -8.65
C VAL A 435 -0.38 19.37 -9.11
N GLN A 436 -0.25 18.85 -10.34
CA GLN A 436 1.02 18.46 -10.92
C GLN A 436 1.92 19.67 -11.15
N SER A 437 3.22 19.54 -10.81
CA SER A 437 4.22 20.58 -11.13
C SER A 437 4.21 20.88 -12.63
N PRO A 438 4.27 22.16 -13.05
CA PRO A 438 4.27 22.54 -14.47
C PRO A 438 5.30 21.79 -15.32
N GLU A 439 6.50 21.56 -14.77
CA GLU A 439 7.60 20.84 -15.42
C GLU A 439 7.27 19.37 -15.75
N ASN A 440 6.34 18.77 -15.02
CA ASN A 440 5.95 17.36 -15.19
C ASN A 440 4.71 17.21 -16.10
N ARG A 441 4.14 18.30 -16.61
CA ARG A 441 2.96 18.26 -17.48
C ARG A 441 3.40 17.98 -18.92
N ASP A 442 2.62 17.15 -19.61
CA ASP A 442 2.79 16.98 -21.06
C ASP A 442 2.47 18.30 -21.78
N LEU A 443 3.22 18.64 -22.83
CA LEU A 443 3.07 19.91 -23.57
C LEU A 443 1.65 20.13 -24.07
N LYS A 444 1.00 19.07 -24.60
CA LYS A 444 -0.38 19.16 -25.10
C LYS A 444 -1.37 19.30 -23.94
N GLU A 445 -1.07 18.72 -22.77
CA GLU A 445 -1.90 18.91 -21.57
C GLU A 445 -1.77 20.33 -20.99
N ALA A 446 -0.57 20.92 -21.04
CA ALA A 446 -0.34 22.31 -20.65
C ALA A 446 -1.10 23.29 -21.56
N GLU A 447 -1.04 23.10 -22.87
CA GLU A 447 -1.77 23.93 -23.83
C GLU A 447 -3.30 23.84 -23.62
N ARG A 448 -3.81 22.65 -23.33
CA ARG A 448 -5.24 22.46 -23.01
C ARG A 448 -5.66 23.23 -21.77
N LEU A 449 -4.84 23.20 -20.72
CA LEU A 449 -5.08 23.96 -19.50
C LEU A 449 -5.09 25.46 -19.78
N GLU A 450 -4.10 25.96 -20.52
CA GLU A 450 -3.98 27.37 -20.85
C GLU A 450 -5.18 27.89 -21.67
N ARG A 451 -5.64 27.11 -22.67
CA ARG A 451 -6.84 27.45 -23.45
C ARG A 451 -8.09 27.52 -22.57
N LEU A 452 -8.24 26.58 -21.62
CA LEU A 452 -9.38 26.56 -20.71
C LEU A 452 -9.36 27.77 -19.73
N VAL A 453 -8.18 28.12 -19.23
CA VAL A 453 -7.96 29.29 -18.36
C VAL A 453 -8.33 30.59 -19.07
N LYS A 454 -7.90 30.76 -20.33
CA LYS A 454 -8.22 31.96 -21.14
C LYS A 454 -9.71 32.15 -21.43
N GLN A 455 -10.49 31.08 -21.42
CA GLN A 455 -11.93 31.12 -21.71
C GLN A 455 -12.78 31.41 -20.48
N HIS A 456 -12.23 31.25 -19.25
CA HIS A 456 -13.02 31.26 -18.02
C HIS A 456 -12.27 31.91 -16.84
N ASP A 457 -12.54 33.19 -16.58
CA ASP A 457 -11.92 33.95 -15.48
C ASP A 457 -12.12 33.31 -14.10
N ALA A 458 -13.30 32.73 -13.86
CA ALA A 458 -13.59 32.03 -12.60
C ALA A 458 -12.75 30.76 -12.42
N LEU A 459 -12.32 30.12 -13.51
CA LEU A 459 -11.40 28.99 -13.45
C LEU A 459 -9.97 29.47 -13.21
N ALA A 460 -9.55 30.56 -13.87
CA ALA A 460 -8.25 31.18 -13.67
C ALA A 460 -8.04 31.51 -12.17
N ALA A 461 -8.99 32.23 -11.56
CA ALA A 461 -8.93 32.57 -10.15
C ALA A 461 -8.90 31.33 -9.21
N MET A 462 -9.53 30.23 -9.61
CA MET A 462 -9.50 28.98 -8.85
C MET A 462 -8.14 28.27 -8.93
N ILE A 463 -7.50 28.33 -10.10
CA ILE A 463 -6.17 27.79 -10.32
C ILE A 463 -5.15 28.63 -9.58
N ASP A 464 -5.27 29.97 -9.59
CA ASP A 464 -4.39 30.85 -8.83
C ASP A 464 -4.44 30.54 -7.32
N LEU A 465 -5.64 30.34 -6.75
CA LEU A 465 -5.78 29.93 -5.35
C LEU A 465 -5.14 28.57 -5.06
N ALA A 466 -5.23 27.63 -6.01
CA ALA A 466 -4.61 26.31 -5.86
C ALA A 466 -3.09 26.38 -5.99
N ASP A 467 -2.57 27.15 -6.95
CA ASP A 467 -1.14 27.35 -7.17
C ASP A 467 -0.51 28.08 -5.99
N ASP A 468 -1.13 29.16 -5.46
CA ASP A 468 -0.69 29.82 -4.23
C ASP A 468 -0.54 28.81 -3.07
N PHE A 469 -1.52 27.92 -2.89
CA PHE A 469 -1.47 26.90 -1.84
C PHE A 469 -0.38 25.86 -2.09
N LEU A 470 -0.23 25.40 -3.33
CA LEU A 470 0.78 24.41 -3.70
C LEU A 470 2.20 24.98 -3.54
N GLN A 471 2.42 26.23 -3.91
CA GLN A 471 3.68 26.94 -3.67
C GLN A 471 3.99 27.03 -2.18
N MET A 472 3.00 27.46 -1.39
CA MET A 472 3.13 27.52 0.07
C MET A 472 3.50 26.17 0.69
N VAL A 473 2.89 25.07 0.26
CA VAL A 473 3.20 23.71 0.76
C VAL A 473 4.56 23.21 0.27
N ARG A 474 4.92 23.45 -1.00
CA ARG A 474 6.19 22.99 -1.59
C ARG A 474 7.39 23.73 -1.01
N HIS A 475 7.25 25.03 -0.79
CA HIS A 475 8.32 25.90 -0.28
C HIS A 475 8.25 26.13 1.23
N ARG A 476 7.32 25.50 1.96
CA ARG A 476 7.19 25.59 3.41
C ARG A 476 7.13 27.05 3.90
N GLN A 477 6.10 27.77 3.44
CA GLN A 477 5.91 29.20 3.72
C GLN A 477 4.77 29.42 4.72
N PRO A 478 4.99 29.24 6.03
CA PRO A 478 3.91 29.31 7.02
C PRO A 478 3.26 30.70 7.13
N ASP A 479 4.01 31.76 6.85
CA ASP A 479 3.54 33.15 6.95
C ASP A 479 2.51 33.51 5.86
N ALA A 480 2.51 32.78 4.73
CA ALA A 480 1.55 32.98 3.65
C ALA A 480 0.16 32.39 3.99
N LEU A 481 0.06 31.50 4.98
CA LEU A 481 -1.15 30.74 5.27
C LEU A 481 -2.33 31.63 5.67
N ASP A 482 -2.09 32.61 6.54
CA ASP A 482 -3.16 33.47 7.08
C ASP A 482 -3.80 34.32 5.97
N ASN A 483 -2.95 34.93 5.13
CA ASN A 483 -3.40 35.70 3.98
C ASN A 483 -4.13 34.82 2.95
N TRP A 484 -3.63 33.61 2.71
CA TRP A 484 -4.28 32.68 1.80
C TRP A 484 -5.65 32.21 2.33
N LEU A 485 -5.75 31.91 3.63
CA LEU A 485 -7.02 31.54 4.27
C LEU A 485 -8.04 32.67 4.18
N LEU A 486 -7.63 33.92 4.41
CA LEU A 486 -8.49 35.09 4.25
C LEU A 486 -9.06 35.16 2.83
N LYS A 487 -8.19 35.12 1.81
CA LYS A 487 -8.59 35.13 0.38
C LYS A 487 -9.60 34.03 0.06
N VAL A 488 -9.38 32.82 0.58
CA VAL A 488 -10.24 31.66 0.34
C VAL A 488 -11.60 31.79 1.02
N LEU A 489 -11.64 32.27 2.25
CA LEU A 489 -12.88 32.40 3.01
C LEU A 489 -13.78 33.52 2.49
N THR A 490 -13.19 34.64 2.04
CA THR A 490 -13.94 35.76 1.44
C THR A 490 -14.23 35.55 -0.04
N GLY A 491 -13.55 34.60 -0.69
CA GLY A 491 -13.69 34.31 -2.11
C GLY A 491 -15.03 33.67 -2.49
N PRO A 492 -15.36 33.60 -3.79
CA PRO A 492 -16.67 33.13 -4.27
C PRO A 492 -16.82 31.60 -4.29
N PHE A 493 -15.75 30.83 -4.07
CA PHE A 493 -15.73 29.39 -4.28
C PHE A 493 -16.05 28.60 -3.00
N LYS A 494 -17.32 28.20 -2.83
CA LYS A 494 -17.80 27.40 -1.67
C LYS A 494 -16.96 26.15 -1.36
N ALA A 495 -16.42 25.49 -2.39
CA ALA A 495 -15.57 24.31 -2.21
C ALA A 495 -14.25 24.68 -1.49
N PHE A 496 -13.62 25.77 -1.91
CA PHE A 496 -12.41 26.30 -1.27
C PHE A 496 -12.72 26.85 0.13
N GLN A 497 -13.84 27.54 0.34
CA GLN A 497 -14.26 27.98 1.68
C GLN A 497 -14.39 26.79 2.65
N SER A 498 -15.00 25.68 2.19
CA SER A 498 -15.10 24.45 2.98
C SER A 498 -13.73 23.85 3.30
N PHE A 499 -12.82 23.87 2.33
CA PHE A 499 -11.44 23.42 2.51
C PHE A 499 -10.69 24.30 3.52
N GLY A 500 -10.75 25.62 3.39
CA GLY A 500 -10.17 26.60 4.29
C GLY A 500 -10.69 26.46 5.72
N ASN A 501 -12.01 26.33 5.91
CA ASN A 501 -12.60 26.05 7.23
C ASN A 501 -12.05 24.77 7.86
N GLY A 502 -11.88 23.71 7.04
CA GLY A 502 -11.25 22.48 7.52
C GLY A 502 -9.79 22.65 7.91
N LEU A 503 -9.04 23.52 7.23
CA LEU A 503 -7.65 23.84 7.61
C LEU A 503 -7.62 24.64 8.91
N ILE A 504 -8.56 25.55 9.13
CA ILE A 504 -8.70 26.32 10.38
C ILE A 504 -9.01 25.40 11.56
N GLU A 505 -9.90 24.41 11.38
CA GLU A 505 -10.15 23.39 12.41
C GLU A 505 -8.86 22.68 12.85
N ASP A 506 -7.84 22.60 12.00
CA ASP A 506 -6.56 21.93 12.27
C ASP A 506 -5.35 22.87 12.13
N TYR A 507 -5.56 24.18 12.38
CA TYR A 507 -4.64 25.25 12.00
C TYR A 507 -3.23 25.03 12.53
N ALA A 508 -3.08 24.72 13.83
CA ALA A 508 -1.78 24.53 14.45
C ALA A 508 -0.97 23.42 13.76
N ALA A 509 -1.62 22.28 13.45
CA ALA A 509 -0.96 21.17 12.78
C ALA A 509 -0.63 21.48 11.32
N VAL A 510 -1.50 22.21 10.62
CA VAL A 510 -1.26 22.68 9.24
C VAL A 510 -0.06 23.64 9.21
N LYS A 511 -0.04 24.64 10.09
CA LYS A 511 1.07 25.61 10.19
C LYS A 511 2.37 24.91 10.56
N ALA A 512 2.34 23.97 11.50
CA ALA A 512 3.52 23.15 11.82
C ALA A 512 4.00 22.32 10.61
N GLY A 513 3.09 21.75 9.82
CA GLY A 513 3.42 21.02 8.57
C GLY A 513 4.00 21.90 7.46
N LEU A 514 3.75 23.22 7.51
CA LEU A 514 4.38 24.22 6.65
C LEU A 514 5.68 24.79 7.23
N THR A 515 5.99 24.52 8.50
CA THR A 515 7.15 25.10 9.20
C THR A 515 8.27 24.08 9.36
N LEU A 516 7.93 22.87 9.80
CA LEU A 516 8.89 21.82 10.13
C LEU A 516 9.24 20.94 8.93
N GLU A 517 10.39 20.27 9.01
CA GLU A 517 10.80 19.29 7.99
C GLU A 517 10.09 17.93 8.13
N VAL A 518 9.48 17.70 9.30
CA VAL A 518 8.79 16.47 9.68
C VAL A 518 7.65 16.15 8.71
N SER A 519 7.55 14.87 8.31
CA SER A 519 6.43 14.38 7.49
C SER A 519 6.21 12.88 7.59
N ASN A 520 5.05 12.41 7.11
CA ASN A 520 4.72 10.98 7.06
C ASN A 520 5.37 10.23 5.88
N GLY A 521 6.32 10.83 5.15
CA GLY A 521 7.01 10.17 4.04
C GLY A 521 7.62 8.79 4.41
N PRO A 522 8.42 8.71 5.49
CA PRO A 522 8.93 7.43 5.98
C PRO A 522 7.83 6.43 6.37
N VAL A 523 6.73 6.92 6.95
CA VAL A 523 5.58 6.10 7.33
C VAL A 523 4.94 5.46 6.10
N GLU A 524 4.74 6.20 5.00
CA GLU A 524 4.18 5.64 3.76
C GLU A 524 5.10 4.58 3.13
N GLY A 525 6.42 4.79 3.17
CA GLY A 525 7.41 3.79 2.75
C GLY A 525 7.27 2.48 3.53
N LEU A 526 7.20 2.59 4.86
CA LEU A 526 6.99 1.46 5.75
C LEU A 526 5.61 0.82 5.61
N ASN A 527 4.58 1.61 5.33
CA ASN A 527 3.24 1.12 4.98
C ASN A 527 3.28 0.24 3.72
N ASN A 528 4.09 0.62 2.71
CA ASN A 528 4.29 -0.19 1.52
C ASN A 528 5.06 -1.48 1.80
N ARG A 529 6.08 -1.44 2.67
CA ARG A 529 6.75 -2.64 3.18
C ARG A 529 5.78 -3.56 3.92
N LEU A 530 4.91 -3.02 4.78
CA LEU A 530 3.88 -3.77 5.48
C LEU A 530 2.90 -4.43 4.51
N LYS A 531 2.45 -3.72 3.47
CA LYS A 531 1.62 -4.27 2.39
C LYS A 531 2.32 -5.45 1.70
N MET A 532 3.63 -5.36 1.45
CA MET A 532 4.42 -6.45 0.87
C MET A 532 4.48 -7.68 1.79
N LEU A 533 4.81 -7.51 3.07
CA LEU A 533 4.86 -8.60 4.04
C LEU A 533 3.51 -9.32 4.16
N LYS A 534 2.41 -8.56 4.20
CA LYS A 534 1.05 -9.13 4.21
C LYS A 534 0.75 -9.96 2.96
N ARG A 535 1.18 -9.50 1.78
CA ARG A 535 1.01 -10.22 0.51
C ARG A 535 1.84 -11.50 0.46
N GLN A 536 3.08 -11.48 0.95
CA GLN A 536 3.90 -12.69 1.10
C GLN A 536 3.21 -13.76 1.96
N MET A 537 2.37 -13.35 2.92
CA MET A 537 1.63 -14.24 3.81
C MET A 537 0.19 -14.51 3.35
N TYR A 538 -0.16 -14.13 2.12
CA TYR A 538 -1.50 -14.30 1.55
C TYR A 538 -2.62 -13.65 2.39
N GLY A 539 -2.30 -12.62 3.18
CA GLY A 539 -3.24 -11.95 4.07
C GLY A 539 -3.71 -12.77 5.27
N ARG A 540 -3.06 -13.89 5.59
CA ARG A 540 -3.44 -14.80 6.70
C ARG A 540 -2.66 -14.58 8.00
N ALA A 541 -1.80 -13.57 8.05
CA ALA A 541 -1.00 -13.29 9.24
C ALA A 541 -1.88 -12.68 10.34
N SER A 542 -1.77 -13.21 11.56
CA SER A 542 -2.29 -12.54 12.75
C SER A 542 -1.53 -11.22 12.99
N LEU A 543 -2.11 -10.30 13.78
CA LEU A 543 -1.44 -9.06 14.14
C LEU A 543 -0.10 -9.33 14.84
N GLY A 544 -0.05 -10.28 15.78
CA GLY A 544 1.18 -10.63 16.49
C GLY A 544 2.29 -11.09 15.53
N LEU A 545 1.97 -12.03 14.64
CA LEU A 545 2.94 -12.53 13.67
C LEU A 545 3.40 -11.45 12.67
N LEU A 546 2.47 -10.59 12.23
CA LEU A 546 2.79 -9.47 11.37
C LEU A 546 3.71 -8.46 12.07
N THR A 547 3.45 -8.17 13.35
CA THR A 547 4.25 -7.30 14.21
C THR A 547 5.67 -7.83 14.35
N LYS A 548 5.85 -9.13 14.65
CA LYS A 548 7.17 -9.78 14.73
C LYS A 548 7.95 -9.62 13.43
N ARG A 549 7.34 -9.91 12.28
CA ARG A 549 8.02 -9.78 10.98
C ARG A 549 8.28 -8.34 10.57
N PHE A 550 7.42 -7.42 10.98
CA PHE A 550 7.53 -6.02 10.57
C PHE A 550 8.61 -5.28 11.37
N ILE A 551 8.64 -5.50 12.68
CA ILE A 551 9.57 -4.81 13.59
C ILE A 551 10.90 -5.55 13.65
N ALA A 552 10.92 -6.87 13.86
CA ALA A 552 12.17 -7.60 14.07
C ALA A 552 12.99 -7.86 12.79
N ALA A 553 12.44 -7.50 11.62
CA ALA A 553 13.19 -7.53 10.35
C ALA A 553 13.58 -6.13 9.86
N ALA A 554 13.22 -5.08 10.61
CA ALA A 554 13.56 -3.69 10.33
C ALA A 554 14.94 -3.37 10.91
#